data_AF-A0A356BYI6-F1
#
_entry.id   AF-A0A356BYI6-F1
#
_cell.length_a   1.000
_cell.length_b   1.000
_cell.length_c   1.000
_cell.angle_alpha   90.00
_cell.angle_beta   90.00
_cell.angle_gamma   90.00
#
_symmetry.space_group_name_H-M   'P 1'
#
loop_
_entity.id
_entity.type
_entity.pdbx_description
1 polymer ?
#
loop_
_entity_poly.entity_id
_entity_poly.type
_entity_poly.pdbx_seq_one_letter_code
_entity_poly.pdbx_strand_id
1 'polypeptide(L)'
;RAGHRPIFLLGGGTTMIGDPSGKSDMRQMLTIDTINNNVESFRRQFSKFVNFDDGSAILENNANWLLDLNFMEFMREVGRHFSVNRMLTMEAYKSRLESGLTFLEFSYLLIQSYDYLELFRRHNCRLQMGGNDQWSNIIGGYELVRKVEGEPVYGLTLKLLTTSAGTKMGKTEAG
;
A
#
# COMPACT_ATOMS: atom_id res chain seq x y z
N ARG A 1 16.27 -14.57 7.70
CA ARG A 1 17.64 -14.99 7.29
C ARG A 1 18.71 -13.95 7.65
N ALA A 2 18.50 -12.65 7.45
CA ALA A 2 19.47 -11.59 7.82
C ALA A 2 19.17 -10.90 9.17
N GLY A 3 18.41 -11.53 10.07
CA GLY A 3 18.06 -10.95 11.38
C GLY A 3 16.96 -9.87 11.38
N HIS A 4 16.44 -9.47 10.21
CA HIS A 4 15.30 -8.54 10.13
C HIS A 4 13.96 -9.21 10.47
N ARG A 5 13.05 -8.45 11.08
CA ARG A 5 11.69 -8.86 11.42
C ARG A 5 10.70 -8.33 10.35
N PRO A 6 10.23 -9.16 9.40
CA PRO A 6 9.29 -8.71 8.37
C PRO A 6 7.92 -8.39 8.97
N ILE A 7 7.27 -7.39 8.38
CA ILE A 7 5.87 -7.03 8.67
C ILE A 7 5.07 -7.28 7.40
N PHE A 8 4.07 -8.14 7.51
CA PHE A 8 3.10 -8.39 6.46
C PHE A 8 1.86 -7.55 6.74
N LEU A 9 1.58 -6.59 5.87
CA LEU A 9 0.40 -5.74 5.98
C LEU A 9 -0.71 -6.26 5.09
N LEU A 10 -1.82 -6.67 5.70
CA LEU A 10 -3.06 -6.99 5.02
C LEU A 10 -3.83 -5.69 4.76
N GLY A 11 -4.25 -5.49 3.51
CA GLY A 11 -4.94 -4.28 3.07
C GLY A 11 -6.45 -4.30 3.30
N GLY A 12 -6.93 -4.66 4.50
CA GLY A 12 -8.37 -4.75 4.76
C GLY A 12 -9.11 -3.42 4.53
N GLY A 13 -8.54 -2.30 4.96
CA GLY A 13 -9.07 -0.97 4.71
C GLY A 13 -8.76 -0.46 3.29
N THR A 14 -7.51 -0.55 2.85
CA THR A 14 -7.12 -0.04 1.51
C THR A 14 -7.80 -0.77 0.35
N THR A 15 -8.21 -2.03 0.51
CA THR A 15 -8.96 -2.78 -0.51
C THR A 15 -10.38 -2.23 -0.72
N MET A 16 -10.94 -1.51 0.26
CA MET A 16 -12.22 -0.81 0.11
C MET A 16 -12.15 0.40 -0.82
N ILE A 17 -10.93 0.85 -1.17
CA ILE A 17 -10.69 2.01 -2.05
C ILE A 17 -10.18 1.54 -3.41
N GLY A 18 -9.17 0.66 -3.38
CA GLY A 18 -8.54 0.09 -4.57
C GLY A 18 -7.37 0.91 -5.10
N ASP A 19 -6.20 0.27 -5.22
CA ASP A 19 -4.99 0.91 -5.78
C ASP A 19 -5.12 1.13 -7.30
N PRO A 20 -4.99 2.38 -7.79
CA PRO A 20 -4.98 2.68 -9.23
C PRO A 20 -3.64 2.36 -9.92
N SER A 21 -2.57 2.09 -9.17
CA SER A 21 -1.21 1.96 -9.72
C SER A 21 -1.09 0.81 -10.73
N GLY A 22 -0.66 1.13 -11.95
CA GLY A 22 -0.40 0.15 -13.01
C GLY A 22 -1.65 -0.46 -13.67
N LYS A 23 -2.83 0.17 -13.56
CA LYS A 23 -4.08 -0.29 -14.19
C LYS A 23 -4.74 0.79 -15.04
N SER A 24 -5.40 0.37 -16.12
CA SER A 24 -6.18 1.23 -17.03
C SER A 24 -7.61 1.48 -16.54
N ASP A 25 -8.24 0.46 -15.94
CA ASP A 25 -9.66 0.47 -15.57
C ASP A 25 -9.88 0.62 -14.06
N MET A 26 -11.02 1.20 -13.69
CA MET A 26 -11.47 1.28 -12.30
C MET A 26 -11.64 -0.12 -11.71
N ARG A 27 -11.22 -0.31 -10.45
CA ARG A 27 -11.43 -1.58 -9.75
C ARG A 27 -12.90 -1.77 -9.40
N GLN A 28 -13.36 -3.01 -9.50
CA GLN A 28 -14.62 -3.40 -8.88
C GLN A 28 -14.49 -3.30 -7.36
N MET A 29 -15.45 -2.62 -6.74
CA MET A 29 -15.57 -2.52 -5.29
C MET A 29 -16.00 -3.88 -4.73
N LEU A 30 -15.18 -4.44 -3.84
CA LEU A 30 -15.48 -5.71 -3.17
C LEU A 30 -16.40 -5.47 -1.97
N THR A 31 -17.22 -6.45 -1.63
CA THR A 31 -17.99 -6.43 -0.39
C THR A 31 -17.06 -6.64 0.81
N ILE A 32 -17.48 -6.15 1.98
CA ILE A 32 -16.73 -6.32 3.23
C ILE A 32 -16.51 -7.82 3.52
N ASP A 33 -17.52 -8.65 3.29
CA ASP A 33 -17.41 -10.11 3.47
C ASP A 33 -16.36 -10.73 2.55
N THR A 34 -16.32 -10.31 1.28
CA THR A 34 -15.29 -10.77 0.34
C THR A 34 -13.90 -10.30 0.78
N ILE A 35 -13.76 -9.06 1.25
CA ILE A 35 -12.48 -8.54 1.77
C ILE A 35 -12.02 -9.37 2.97
N ASN A 36 -12.90 -9.62 3.94
CA ASN A 36 -12.57 -10.42 5.13
C ASN A 36 -12.17 -11.86 4.76
N ASN A 37 -12.90 -12.50 3.85
CA ASN A 37 -12.57 -13.83 3.35
C ASN A 37 -11.19 -13.87 2.63
N ASN A 38 -10.85 -12.82 1.89
CA ASN A 38 -9.55 -12.69 1.23
C ASN A 38 -8.42 -12.48 2.24
N VAL A 39 -8.62 -11.61 3.23
CA VAL A 39 -7.67 -11.36 4.33
C VAL A 39 -7.33 -12.67 5.06
N GLU A 40 -8.33 -13.46 5.41
CA GLU A 40 -8.13 -14.77 6.06
C GLU A 40 -7.42 -15.77 5.15
N SER A 41 -7.71 -15.73 3.85
CA SER A 41 -7.01 -16.58 2.87
C SER A 41 -5.53 -16.22 2.74
N PHE A 42 -5.21 -14.92 2.71
CA PHE A 42 -3.82 -14.45 2.68
C PHE A 42 -3.09 -14.79 3.98
N ARG A 43 -3.73 -14.62 5.14
CA ARG A 43 -3.18 -15.04 6.44
C ARG A 43 -2.76 -16.51 6.40
N ARG A 44 -3.66 -17.41 5.98
CA ARG A 44 -3.36 -18.85 5.84
C ARG A 44 -2.23 -19.15 4.86
N GLN A 45 -2.11 -18.39 3.78
CA GLN A 45 -1.03 -18.55 2.80
C GLN A 45 0.32 -18.09 3.37
N PHE A 46 0.38 -16.93 4.02
CA PHE A 46 1.60 -16.39 4.60
C PHE A 46 2.14 -17.25 5.75
N SER A 47 1.25 -17.84 6.56
CA SER A 47 1.63 -18.78 7.63
C SER A 47 2.38 -20.02 7.14
N LYS A 48 2.35 -20.34 5.83
CA LYS A 48 3.16 -21.42 5.26
C LYS A 48 4.64 -21.04 5.06
N PHE A 49 4.93 -19.73 5.00
CA PHE A 49 6.26 -19.21 4.71
C PHE A 49 6.95 -18.63 5.95
N VAL A 50 6.16 -18.12 6.91
CA VAL A 50 6.65 -17.48 8.13
C VAL A 50 5.84 -17.91 9.34
N ASN A 51 6.50 -17.96 10.50
CA ASN A 51 5.83 -18.14 11.78
C ASN A 51 5.50 -16.77 12.39
N PHE A 52 4.24 -16.56 12.77
CA PHE A 52 3.81 -15.33 13.44
C PHE A 52 3.76 -15.47 14.96
N ASP A 53 3.78 -16.70 15.49
CA ASP A 53 3.55 -16.97 16.91
C ASP A 53 4.82 -16.81 17.77
N ASP A 54 6.00 -16.91 17.16
CA ASP A 54 7.30 -16.75 17.82
C ASP A 54 7.85 -15.31 17.75
N GLY A 55 7.09 -14.38 17.19
CA GLY A 55 7.49 -12.98 17.01
C GLY A 55 8.55 -12.76 15.94
N SER A 56 8.91 -13.78 15.15
CA SER A 56 9.88 -13.65 14.05
C SER A 56 9.33 -12.88 12.85
N ALA A 57 8.00 -12.82 12.70
CA ALA A 57 7.28 -11.99 11.75
C ALA A 57 6.06 -11.34 12.40
N ILE A 58 5.64 -10.19 11.88
CA ILE A 58 4.41 -9.52 12.31
C ILE A 58 3.39 -9.60 11.18
N LEU A 59 2.15 -9.89 11.52
CA LEU A 59 1.01 -9.76 10.63
C LEU A 59 0.11 -8.63 11.14
N GLU A 60 -0.07 -7.60 10.32
CA GLU A 60 -0.94 -6.46 10.61
C GLU A 60 -2.07 -6.37 9.59
N ASN A 61 -3.14 -5.67 9.95
CA ASN A 61 -4.22 -5.33 9.03
C ASN A 61 -4.52 -3.83 9.15
N ASN A 62 -4.41 -3.08 8.06
CA ASN A 62 -4.64 -1.64 8.10
C ASN A 62 -6.09 -1.25 8.40
N ALA A 63 -7.04 -2.19 8.30
CA ALA A 63 -8.39 -1.99 8.82
C ALA A 63 -8.39 -1.55 10.30
N ASN A 64 -7.40 -2.01 11.09
CA ASN A 64 -7.28 -1.72 12.52
C ASN A 64 -7.07 -0.23 12.85
N TRP A 65 -6.59 0.58 11.91
CA TRP A 65 -6.43 2.02 12.09
C TRP A 65 -7.16 2.85 11.05
N LEU A 66 -7.53 2.30 9.91
CA LEU A 66 -8.23 3.03 8.86
C LEU A 66 -9.74 3.10 9.06
N LEU A 67 -10.39 2.06 9.62
CA LEU A 67 -11.86 2.02 9.71
C LEU A 67 -12.42 3.00 10.73
N ASP A 68 -11.69 3.24 11.81
CA ASP A 68 -12.07 4.18 12.87
C ASP A 68 -11.38 5.55 12.72
N LEU A 69 -10.74 5.79 11.57
CA LEU A 69 -9.97 7.01 11.33
C LEU A 69 -10.88 8.21 11.14
N ASN A 70 -10.75 9.21 12.02
CA ASN A 70 -11.46 10.46 11.83
C ASN A 70 -10.91 11.20 10.60
N PHE A 71 -11.80 11.48 9.64
CA PHE A 71 -11.42 12.14 8.38
C PHE A 71 -10.76 13.51 8.60
N MET A 72 -11.27 14.32 9.53
CA MET A 72 -10.74 15.67 9.75
C MET A 72 -9.36 15.63 10.41
N GLU A 73 -9.14 14.69 11.33
CA GLU A 73 -7.81 14.47 11.93
C GLU A 73 -6.83 13.98 10.86
N PHE A 74 -7.22 12.99 10.05
CA PHE A 74 -6.42 12.50 8.94
C PHE A 74 -6.03 13.60 7.95
N MET A 75 -6.98 14.45 7.54
CA MET A 75 -6.68 15.54 6.62
C MET A 75 -5.74 16.59 7.23
N ARG A 76 -5.86 16.86 8.53
CA ARG A 76 -5.00 17.80 9.26
C ARG A 76 -3.59 17.26 9.48
N GLU A 77 -3.45 15.98 9.80
CA GLU A 77 -2.15 15.37 10.06
C GLU A 77 -1.47 14.96 8.77
N VAL A 78 -2.16 14.23 7.90
CA VAL A 78 -1.60 13.61 6.70
C VAL A 78 -1.82 14.52 5.49
N GLY A 79 -3.07 14.89 5.22
CA GLY A 79 -3.46 15.60 3.99
C GLY A 79 -2.65 16.88 3.71
N ARG A 80 -2.32 17.64 4.77
CA ARG A 80 -1.50 18.87 4.67
C ARG A 80 -0.11 18.69 4.06
N HIS A 81 0.42 17.46 4.02
CA HIS A 81 1.76 17.17 3.52
C HIS A 81 1.79 16.77 2.03
N PHE A 82 0.62 16.68 1.39
CA PHE A 82 0.46 16.27 0.00
C PHE A 82 0.05 17.45 -0.87
N SER A 83 0.88 17.75 -1.87
CA SER A 83 0.56 18.75 -2.90
C SER A 83 -0.15 18.08 -4.08
N VAL A 84 -1.32 18.59 -4.43
CA VAL A 84 -2.09 18.09 -5.58
C VAL A 84 -1.28 18.19 -6.87
N ASN A 85 -0.63 19.33 -7.12
CA ASN A 85 0.20 19.53 -8.31
C ASN A 85 1.29 18.47 -8.42
N ARG A 86 1.94 18.11 -7.31
CA ARG A 86 2.99 17.08 -7.27
C ARG A 86 2.42 15.68 -7.51
N MET A 87 1.25 15.37 -6.94
CA MET A 87 0.62 14.06 -7.15
C MET A 87 0.28 13.85 -8.63
N LEU A 88 -0.21 14.89 -9.31
CA LEU A 88 -0.54 14.82 -10.75
C LEU A 88 0.68 14.61 -11.66
N THR A 89 1.90 14.89 -11.20
CA THR A 89 3.12 14.59 -11.98
C THR A 89 3.56 13.13 -11.88
N MET A 90 3.01 12.36 -10.93
CA MET A 90 3.37 10.95 -10.78
C MET A 90 2.74 10.13 -11.92
N GLU A 91 3.54 9.23 -12.50
CA GLU A 91 3.16 8.45 -13.69
C GLU A 91 1.85 7.67 -13.50
N ALA A 92 1.63 7.11 -12.30
CA ALA A 92 0.40 6.37 -11.95
C ALA A 92 -0.88 7.22 -12.04
N TYR A 93 -0.80 8.52 -11.75
CA TYR A 93 -1.95 9.43 -11.79
C TYR A 93 -2.09 10.13 -13.14
N LYS A 94 -0.97 10.39 -13.83
CA LYS A 94 -0.97 11.06 -15.12
C LYS A 94 -1.80 10.31 -16.16
N SER A 95 -1.71 8.98 -16.20
CA SER A 95 -2.49 8.14 -17.13
C SER A 95 -4.00 8.13 -16.80
N ARG A 96 -4.36 8.20 -15.52
CA ARG A 96 -5.76 8.22 -15.07
C ARG A 96 -6.39 9.60 -15.21
N LEU A 97 -5.60 10.68 -15.17
CA LEU A 97 -6.11 12.05 -15.31
C LEU A 97 -6.89 12.24 -16.63
N GLU A 98 -6.41 11.66 -17.72
CA GLU A 98 -7.05 11.73 -19.05
C GLU A 98 -8.31 10.84 -19.15
N SER A 99 -8.40 9.78 -18.34
CA SER A 99 -9.47 8.77 -18.38
C SER A 99 -10.50 8.89 -17.25
N GLY A 100 -10.37 9.89 -16.38
CA GLY A 100 -11.29 10.15 -15.27
C GLY A 100 -10.78 9.64 -13.92
N LEU A 101 -9.75 10.31 -13.39
CA LEU A 101 -9.21 10.06 -12.05
C LEU A 101 -10.21 10.51 -10.97
N THR A 102 -10.67 9.57 -10.15
CA THR A 102 -11.60 9.86 -9.06
C THR A 102 -10.87 10.33 -7.80
N PHE A 103 -11.57 11.06 -6.92
CA PHE A 103 -11.03 11.43 -5.61
C PHE A 103 -10.66 10.20 -4.76
N LEU A 104 -11.40 9.10 -4.94
CA LEU A 104 -11.14 7.83 -4.26
C LEU A 104 -9.79 7.24 -4.66
N GLU A 105 -9.48 7.20 -5.96
CA GLU A 105 -8.18 6.76 -6.45
C GLU A 105 -7.06 7.71 -6.02
N PHE A 106 -7.35 9.01 -6.01
CA PHE A 106 -6.40 10.04 -5.61
C PHE A 106 -6.03 9.95 -4.12
N SER A 107 -6.98 9.59 -3.25
CA SER A 107 -6.75 9.46 -1.81
C SER A 107 -5.92 8.21 -1.45
N TYR A 108 -5.80 7.23 -2.36
CA TYR A 108 -5.07 6.00 -2.12
C TYR A 108 -3.62 6.24 -1.70
N LEU A 109 -2.91 7.17 -2.36
CA LEU A 109 -1.54 7.54 -1.98
C LEU A 109 -1.45 7.97 -0.52
N LEU A 110 -2.36 8.83 -0.07
CA LEU A 110 -2.34 9.37 1.29
C LEU A 110 -2.55 8.25 2.31
N ILE A 111 -3.46 7.32 2.00
CA ILE A 111 -3.83 6.23 2.89
C ILE A 111 -2.71 5.19 2.99
N GLN A 112 -2.10 4.78 1.86
CA GLN A 112 -0.93 3.91 1.91
C GLN A 112 0.29 4.59 2.55
N SER A 113 0.42 5.92 2.39
CA SER A 113 1.47 6.67 3.09
C SER A 113 1.25 6.65 4.61
N TYR A 114 0.00 6.77 5.05
CA TYR A 114 -0.38 6.68 6.45
C TYR A 114 -0.14 5.29 7.04
N ASP A 115 -0.36 4.22 6.26
CA ASP A 115 0.04 2.87 6.68
C ASP A 115 1.52 2.79 7.04
N TYR A 116 2.40 3.44 6.27
CA TYR A 116 3.83 3.45 6.58
C TYR A 116 4.13 4.25 7.86
N LEU A 117 3.44 5.39 8.07
CA LEU A 117 3.55 6.16 9.31
C LEU A 117 3.10 5.37 10.54
N GLU A 118 1.96 4.68 10.45
CA GLU A 118 1.45 3.84 11.53
C GLU A 118 2.37 2.67 11.84
N LEU A 119 2.88 1.98 10.82
CA LEU A 119 3.83 0.88 11.00
C LEU A 119 5.18 1.37 11.58
N PHE A 120 5.61 2.58 11.22
CA PHE A 120 6.76 3.21 11.85
C PHE A 120 6.51 3.45 13.34
N ARG A 121 5.38 4.09 13.71
CA ARG A 121 5.03 4.38 15.10
C ARG A 121 4.86 3.13 15.97
N ARG A 122 4.19 2.11 15.43
CA ARG A 122 3.86 0.88 16.18
C ARG A 122 5.04 -0.08 16.30
N HIS A 123 5.82 -0.21 15.22
CA HIS A 123 6.78 -1.30 15.07
C HIS A 123 8.19 -0.84 14.69
N ASN A 124 8.45 0.47 14.64
CA ASN A 124 9.69 1.05 14.14
C ASN A 124 10.05 0.51 12.73
N CYS A 125 9.03 0.35 11.88
CA CYS A 125 9.21 -0.10 10.50
C CYS A 125 10.02 0.93 9.71
N ARG A 126 11.28 0.61 9.35
CA ARG A 126 12.19 1.53 8.66
C ARG A 126 12.38 1.24 7.18
N LEU A 127 11.81 0.16 6.65
CA LEU A 127 11.90 -0.19 5.23
C LEU A 127 10.55 -0.68 4.73
N GLN A 128 10.00 -0.02 3.72
CA GLN A 128 8.85 -0.50 2.97
C GLN A 128 9.30 -1.08 1.63
N MET A 129 8.76 -2.26 1.30
CA MET A 129 9.09 -2.99 0.08
C MET A 129 7.84 -3.25 -0.76
N GLY A 130 7.98 -3.24 -2.08
CA GLY A 130 6.88 -3.54 -3.00
C GLY A 130 7.35 -3.84 -4.42
N GLY A 131 6.42 -4.11 -5.33
CA GLY A 131 6.71 -4.18 -6.77
C GLY A 131 7.04 -2.79 -7.34
N ASN A 132 7.67 -2.74 -8.52
CA ASN A 132 8.03 -1.48 -9.16
C ASN A 132 6.82 -0.57 -9.46
N ASP A 133 5.63 -1.14 -9.59
CA ASP A 133 4.35 -0.43 -9.71
C ASP A 133 3.94 0.33 -8.45
N GLN A 134 4.54 0.04 -7.29
CA GLN A 134 4.25 0.69 -6.00
C GLN A 134 5.16 1.87 -5.68
N TRP A 135 6.09 2.23 -6.58
CA TRP A 135 7.14 3.21 -6.28
C TRP A 135 6.59 4.56 -5.77
N SER A 136 5.58 5.11 -6.44
CA SER A 136 4.96 6.37 -6.04
C SER A 136 4.37 6.32 -4.63
N ASN A 137 3.73 5.19 -4.27
CA ASN A 137 3.11 5.03 -2.97
C ASN A 137 4.15 4.85 -1.86
N ILE A 138 5.23 4.11 -2.13
CA ILE A 138 6.35 3.92 -1.19
C ILE A 138 7.04 5.26 -0.91
N ILE A 139 7.28 6.06 -1.95
CA ILE A 139 7.86 7.39 -1.80
C ILE A 139 6.93 8.33 -1.01
N GLY A 140 5.61 8.22 -1.21
CA GLY A 140 4.62 8.96 -0.41
C GLY A 140 4.76 8.68 1.09
N GLY A 141 4.81 7.40 1.47
CA GLY A 141 5.00 7.00 2.87
C GLY A 141 6.36 7.43 3.43
N TYR A 142 7.43 7.25 2.67
CA TYR A 142 8.78 7.72 3.02
C TYR A 142 8.79 9.22 3.33
N GLU A 143 8.19 10.05 2.46
CA GLU A 143 8.14 11.49 2.69
C GLU A 143 7.28 11.86 3.88
N LEU A 144 6.16 11.16 4.08
CA LEU A 144 5.26 11.43 5.20
C LEU A 144 5.95 11.17 6.53
N VAL A 145 6.58 10.00 6.71
CA VAL A 145 7.32 9.68 7.95
C VAL A 145 8.40 10.72 8.21
N ARG A 146 9.17 11.10 7.18
CA ARG A 146 10.21 12.13 7.34
C ARG A 146 9.66 13.50 7.71
N LYS A 147 8.50 13.90 7.18
CA LYS A 147 7.88 15.21 7.46
C LYS A 147 7.22 15.25 8.83
N VAL A 148 6.64 14.15 9.28
CA VAL A 148 5.87 14.06 10.54
C VAL A 148 6.78 13.72 11.72
N GLU A 149 7.62 12.69 11.57
CA GLU A 149 8.45 12.15 12.66
C GLU A 149 9.92 12.63 12.59
N GLY A 150 10.37 13.15 11.45
CA GLY A 150 11.77 13.57 11.27
C GLY A 150 12.77 12.41 11.18
N GLU A 151 12.30 11.18 11.09
CA GLU A 151 13.11 9.97 11.21
C GLU A 151 13.53 9.38 9.85
N PRO A 152 14.74 8.77 9.75
CA PRO A 152 15.17 8.11 8.54
C PRO A 152 14.46 6.76 8.35
N VAL A 153 13.81 6.65 7.20
CA VAL A 153 13.15 5.44 6.68
C VAL A 153 13.52 5.24 5.20
N TYR A 154 13.17 4.10 4.61
CA TYR A 154 13.65 3.68 3.30
C TYR A 154 12.56 3.00 2.46
N GLY A 155 12.67 3.13 1.15
CA GLY A 155 11.83 2.42 0.19
C GLY A 155 12.67 1.53 -0.71
N LEU A 156 12.18 0.34 -1.02
CA LEU A 156 12.81 -0.57 -1.98
C LEU A 156 11.76 -1.21 -2.88
N THR A 157 11.97 -1.11 -4.19
CA THR A 157 11.13 -1.80 -5.17
C THR A 157 11.84 -2.97 -5.80
N LEU A 158 11.07 -4.02 -6.05
CA LEU A 158 11.51 -5.21 -6.76
C LEU A 158 11.04 -5.12 -8.22
N LYS A 159 11.92 -5.47 -9.15
CA LYS A 159 11.57 -5.55 -10.56
C LYS A 159 10.47 -6.59 -10.73
N LEU A 160 9.39 -6.22 -11.42
CA LEU A 160 8.32 -7.14 -11.75
C LEU A 160 8.87 -8.25 -12.65
N LEU A 161 8.52 -9.50 -12.36
CA LEU A 161 8.89 -10.62 -13.22
C LEU A 161 8.16 -10.48 -14.56
N THR A 162 8.93 -10.56 -15.63
CA THR A 162 8.41 -10.58 -17.01
C THR A 162 8.63 -11.97 -17.60
N THR A 163 7.70 -12.45 -18.42
CA THR A 163 7.93 -13.62 -19.26
C THR A 163 9.04 -13.31 -20.28
N SER A 164 9.55 -14.34 -20.97
CA SER A 164 10.50 -14.15 -22.08
C SER A 164 9.94 -13.27 -23.21
N ALA A 165 8.60 -13.17 -23.32
CA ALA A 165 7.88 -12.30 -24.25
C ALA A 165 7.71 -10.84 -23.75
N GLY A 166 8.22 -10.50 -22.55
CA GLY A 166 8.11 -9.16 -21.98
C GLY A 166 6.79 -8.86 -21.25
N THR A 167 5.85 -9.81 -21.21
CA THR A 167 4.56 -9.66 -20.51
C THR A 167 4.74 -9.83 -19.00
N LYS A 168 4.03 -9.03 -18.18
CA LYS A 168 4.05 -9.17 -16.70
C LYS A 168 3.59 -10.58 -16.32
N MET A 169 4.45 -11.34 -15.64
CA MET A 169 4.16 -12.69 -15.17
C MET A 169 3.01 -12.61 -14.14
N GLY A 170 1.89 -13.30 -14.41
CA GLY A 170 0.68 -13.25 -13.57
C GLY A 170 -0.56 -12.62 -14.21
N LYS A 171 -0.45 -11.99 -15.40
CA LYS A 171 -1.59 -11.82 -16.31
C LYS A 171 -1.59 -13.02 -17.25
N THR A 172 -2.31 -14.09 -16.93
CA THR A 172 -2.70 -15.04 -17.97
C THR A 172 -3.74 -14.34 -18.85
N GLU A 173 -3.56 -14.34 -20.17
CA GLU A 173 -4.56 -13.83 -21.13
C GLU A 173 -5.86 -14.66 -21.15
N ALA A 174 -5.96 -15.69 -20.32
CA ALA A 174 -7.17 -16.44 -20.04
C ALA A 174 -7.34 -16.58 -18.53
N GLY A 175 -8.38 -15.95 -18.02
CA GLY A 175 -8.91 -16.05 -16.66
C GLY A 175 -10.34 -15.55 -16.72
#